data_AF-A0A1D9H6H0-F1
#
_entry.id   AF-A0A1D9H6H0-F1
#
_cell.length_a   1.000
_cell.length_b   1.000
_cell.length_c   1.000
_cell.angle_alpha   90.00
_cell.angle_beta   90.00
_cell.angle_gamma   90.00
#
_symmetry.space_group_name_H-M   'P 1'
#
loop_
_entity.id
_entity.type
_entity.pdbx_description
1 polymer ?
#
loop_
_entity_poly.entity_id
_entity_poly.type
_entity_poly.pdbx_seq_one_letter_code
_entity_poly.pdbx_strand_id
1 'polypeptide(L)'
;MSPAGAWKWAPAYDVTFCEGSGGYQMDVMGEAPALDRRAMLSLADEAEVQADAASRIIDRLCDVAGQFAAMAANQLQDDGVA
;
A
#
# COMPACT_ATOMS: atom_id res chain seq x y z
N MET A 1 11.98 17.74 12.59
CA MET A 1 13.30 17.98 11.97
C MET A 1 14.33 17.18 12.73
N SER A 2 15.23 16.47 12.05
CA SER A 2 16.37 15.89 12.77
C SER A 2 17.20 17.04 13.38
N PRO A 3 17.92 16.83 14.50
CA PRO A 3 18.78 17.87 15.09
C PRO A 3 19.81 18.43 14.10
N ALA A 4 20.17 17.66 13.07
CA ALA A 4 21.07 18.04 11.98
C ALA A 4 20.38 18.77 10.80
N GLY A 5 19.07 19.06 10.88
CA GLY A 5 18.33 19.76 9.83
C GLY A 5 17.96 18.89 8.61
N ALA A 6 18.24 17.59 8.64
CA ALA A 6 17.81 16.67 7.59
C ALA A 6 16.30 16.40 7.68
N TRP A 7 15.66 16.40 6.51
CA TRP A 7 14.26 16.00 6.33
C TRP A 7 14.12 14.48 6.43
N LYS A 8 13.07 14.06 7.13
CA LYS A 8 12.66 12.66 7.20
C LYS A 8 11.14 12.61 7.09
N TRP A 9 10.63 11.68 6.31
CA TRP A 9 9.21 11.39 6.26
C TRP A 9 8.70 10.94 7.63
N ALA A 10 7.58 11.51 8.06
CA ALA A 10 6.81 10.92 9.13
C ALA A 10 6.20 9.58 8.66
N PRO A 11 5.82 8.68 9.57
CA PRO A 11 5.00 7.53 9.20
C PRO A 11 3.72 7.95 8.43
N ALA A 12 3.15 7.02 7.66
CA ALA A 12 1.84 7.23 7.08
C ALA A 12 0.78 7.22 8.21
N TYR A 13 -0.13 8.18 8.17
CA TYR A 13 -1.25 8.33 9.10
C TYR A 13 -2.55 8.54 8.31
N ASP A 14 -3.68 8.48 9.00
CA ASP A 14 -5.01 8.66 8.41
C ASP A 14 -5.34 7.64 7.30
N VAL A 15 -5.00 6.37 7.56
CA VAL A 15 -5.31 5.26 6.66
C VAL A 15 -6.68 4.68 7.02
N THR A 16 -7.62 4.82 6.11
CA THR A 16 -8.98 4.26 6.24
C THR A 16 -9.27 3.27 5.13
N PHE A 17 -9.94 2.17 5.45
CA PHE A 17 -10.47 1.26 4.43
C PHE A 17 -11.76 1.83 3.83
N CYS A 18 -11.79 2.01 2.52
CA CYS A 18 -12.92 2.60 1.79
C CYS A 18 -13.42 1.65 0.71
N GLU A 19 -14.63 1.09 0.87
CA GLU A 19 -15.32 0.30 -0.16
C GLU A 19 -16.00 1.17 -1.24
N GLY A 20 -15.76 2.50 -1.24
CA GLY A 20 -16.43 3.51 -2.07
C GLY A 20 -16.25 3.33 -3.58
N SER A 21 -16.46 4.39 -4.38
CA SER A 21 -16.56 4.37 -5.86
C SER A 21 -15.31 3.91 -6.65
N GLY A 22 -14.39 3.16 -6.04
CA GLY A 22 -13.26 2.50 -6.69
C GLY A 22 -12.11 3.44 -7.07
N GLY A 23 -12.07 4.65 -6.51
CA GLY A 23 -11.09 5.67 -6.84
C GLY A 23 -9.98 5.80 -5.81
N TYR A 24 -8.81 6.21 -6.27
CA TYR A 24 -7.64 6.56 -5.45
C TYR A 24 -7.59 8.08 -5.25
N GLN A 25 -7.06 8.53 -4.12
CA GLN A 25 -6.93 9.96 -3.82
C GLN A 25 -5.89 10.64 -4.72
N MET A 26 -4.90 9.89 -5.19
CA MET A 26 -3.95 10.28 -6.23
C MET A 26 -4.07 9.31 -7.39
N ASP A 27 -3.97 9.80 -8.62
CA ASP A 27 -4.02 8.95 -9.81
C ASP A 27 -2.77 8.08 -9.93
N VAL A 28 -2.90 7.02 -10.72
CA VAL A 28 -1.76 6.22 -11.16
C VAL A 28 -1.75 6.30 -12.67
N MET A 29 -0.93 7.20 -13.22
CA MET A 29 -0.81 7.42 -14.65
C MET A 29 -2.17 7.74 -15.32
N GLY A 30 -3.07 8.42 -14.59
CA GLY A 30 -4.43 8.73 -15.06
C GLY A 30 -5.41 7.55 -15.09
N GLU A 31 -5.04 6.37 -14.59
CA GLU A 31 -5.87 5.15 -14.61
C GLU A 31 -6.81 5.05 -13.38
N ALA A 32 -8.07 4.69 -13.64
CA ALA A 32 -9.06 4.18 -12.66
C ALA A 32 -10.16 3.41 -13.43
N PRO A 33 -10.75 2.29 -12.93
CA PRO A 33 -10.62 1.67 -11.60
C PRO A 33 -9.85 0.32 -11.55
N ALA A 34 -9.30 -0.17 -12.66
CA ALA A 34 -8.65 -1.48 -12.74
C ALA A 34 -7.13 -1.37 -12.87
N LEU A 35 -6.45 -1.06 -11.77
CA LEU A 35 -4.99 -1.03 -11.75
C LEU A 35 -4.41 -2.45 -11.80
N ASP A 36 -3.41 -2.62 -12.64
CA ASP A 36 -2.64 -3.86 -12.75
C ASP A 36 -1.15 -3.62 -12.43
N ARG A 37 -0.38 -4.71 -12.38
CA ARG A 37 1.07 -4.65 -12.10
C ARG A 37 1.82 -3.82 -13.13
N ARG A 38 1.35 -3.78 -14.38
CA ARG A 38 1.99 -3.01 -15.46
C ARG A 38 1.85 -1.51 -15.18
N ALA A 39 0.67 -1.05 -14.78
CA ALA A 39 0.45 0.34 -14.40
C ALA A 39 1.36 0.76 -13.22
N MET A 40 1.54 -0.12 -12.22
CA MET A 40 2.45 0.14 -11.09
C MET A 40 3.91 0.26 -11.53
N LEU A 41 4.35 -0.59 -12.47
CA LEU A 41 5.71 -0.51 -13.01
C LEU A 41 5.91 0.72 -13.90
N SER A 42 4.90 1.15 -14.65
CA SER A 42 4.95 2.41 -15.40
C SER A 42 5.05 3.62 -14.48
N LEU A 43 4.31 3.63 -13.36
CA LEU A 43 4.46 4.68 -12.35
C LEU A 43 5.85 4.68 -11.72
N ALA A 44 6.42 3.50 -11.47
CA ALA A 44 7.77 3.39 -10.93
C ALA A 44 8.81 3.98 -11.90
N ASP A 45 8.68 3.73 -13.20
CA ASP A 45 9.55 4.28 -14.24
C ASP A 45 9.49 5.82 -14.26
N GLU A 46 8.28 6.40 -14.25
CA GLU A 46 8.07 7.86 -14.17
C GLU A 46 8.68 8.47 -12.89
N ALA A 47 8.66 7.71 -11.79
CA ALA A 47 9.23 8.12 -10.51
C ALA A 47 10.73 7.80 -10.35
N GLU A 48 11.40 7.34 -11.43
CA GLU A 48 12.81 6.93 -11.43
C GLU A 48 13.15 5.81 -10.42
N VAL A 49 12.16 4.98 -10.09
CA VAL A 49 12.31 3.80 -9.24
C VAL A 49 12.65 2.58 -10.10
N GLN A 50 13.78 1.93 -9.80
CA GLN A 50 14.20 0.73 -10.53
C GLN A 50 13.13 -0.37 -10.51
N ALA A 51 12.86 -0.96 -11.67
CA ALA A 51 11.81 -1.98 -11.85
C ALA A 51 11.95 -3.19 -10.90
N ASP A 52 13.17 -3.61 -10.58
CA ASP A 52 13.45 -4.67 -9.61
C ASP A 52 13.05 -4.26 -8.19
N ALA A 53 13.33 -3.01 -7.81
CA ALA A 53 12.95 -2.49 -6.50
C ALA A 53 11.43 -2.35 -6.38
N ALA A 54 10.78 -1.80 -7.41
CA ALA A 54 9.33 -1.69 -7.49
C ALA A 54 8.66 -3.07 -7.41
N SER A 55 9.16 -4.04 -8.20
CA SER A 55 8.68 -5.42 -8.18
C SER A 55 8.74 -6.03 -6.79
N ARG A 56 9.88 -5.93 -6.10
CA ARG A 56 10.03 -6.47 -4.74
C ARG A 56 9.08 -5.82 -3.73
N ILE A 57 8.82 -4.52 -3.86
CA ILE A 57 7.89 -3.79 -2.99
C ILE A 57 6.46 -4.28 -3.24
N ILE A 58 6.05 -4.40 -4.51
CA ILE A 58 4.73 -4.90 -4.91
C ILE A 58 4.52 -6.31 -4.36
N ASP A 59 5.46 -7.23 -4.64
CA ASP A 59 5.35 -8.63 -4.25
C ASP A 59 5.25 -8.76 -2.72
N ARG A 60 6.08 -8.02 -1.97
CA ARG A 60 6.02 -7.98 -0.50
C ARG A 60 4.67 -7.47 0.02
N LEU A 61 4.10 -6.44 -0.61
CA LEU A 61 2.80 -5.90 -0.19
C LEU A 61 1.66 -6.88 -0.49
N CYS A 62 1.72 -7.58 -1.63
CA CYS A 62 0.77 -8.66 -1.95
C CYS A 62 0.84 -9.79 -0.92
N ASP A 63 2.06 -10.21 -0.52
CA ASP A 63 2.25 -11.25 0.50
C ASP A 63 1.66 -10.84 1.86
N VAL A 64 1.83 -9.58 2.27
CA VAL A 64 1.24 -9.04 3.51
C VAL A 64 -0.28 -8.97 3.40
N ALA A 65 -0.81 -8.44 2.29
CA ALA A 65 -2.25 -8.31 2.09
C ALA A 65 -2.95 -9.69 2.08
N GLY A 66 -2.31 -10.71 1.49
CA GLY A 66 -2.80 -12.09 1.50
C GLY A 66 -2.97 -12.70 2.88
N GLN A 67 -2.31 -12.15 3.91
CA GLN A 67 -2.40 -12.63 5.29
C GLN A 67 -3.57 -11.99 6.07
N PHE A 68 -4.13 -10.87 5.61
CA PHE A 68 -5.11 -10.10 6.38
C PHE A 68 -6.38 -10.89 6.73
N ALA A 69 -6.90 -11.71 5.80
CA ALA A 69 -8.07 -12.53 6.07
C ALA A 69 -7.83 -13.56 7.20
N ALA A 70 -6.66 -14.20 7.21
CA ALA A 70 -6.28 -15.15 8.25
C ALA A 70 -6.02 -14.45 9.59
N MET A 71 -5.37 -13.29 9.57
CA MET A 71 -5.13 -12.50 10.78
C MET A 71 -6.44 -12.00 11.40
N ALA A 72 -7.37 -11.51 10.58
CA ALA A 72 -8.69 -11.09 11.05
C ALA A 72 -9.48 -12.25 11.67
N ALA A 73 -9.44 -13.43 11.04
CA ALA A 73 -10.08 -14.62 11.58
C ALA A 73 -9.50 -15.05 12.94
N ASN A 74 -8.18 -14.99 13.10
CA ASN A 74 -7.52 -15.36 14.35
C ASN A 74 -7.74 -14.33 15.46
N GLN A 75 -7.77 -13.03 15.14
CA GLN A 75 -8.02 -11.98 16.14
C GLN A 75 -9.47 -11.96 16.63
N LEU A 76 -10.45 -12.23 15.76
CA LEU A 76 -11.86 -12.34 16.18
C LEU A 76 -12.16 -13.58 17.02
N GLN A 77 -11.28 -14.59 17.03
CA GLN A 77 -11.40 -15.78 17.87
C GLN A 77 -10.87 -15.57 19.30
N ASP A 78 -9.98 -14.58 19.50
CA ASP A 78 -9.41 -14.21 20.80
C ASP A 78 -10.27 -13.19 21.58
N ASP A 79 -11.24 -12.53 20.93
CA ASP A 79 -12.24 -11.66 21.58
C ASP A 79 -13.37 -12.47 22.24
N GLY A 80 -13.00 -13.55 22.94
CA GLY A 80 -13.90 -14.41 23.70
C GLY A 80 -14.71 -13.62 24.74
N VAL A 81 -15.88 -13.17 24.33
CA VAL A 81 -17.00 -12.89 25.24
C VAL A 81 -17.40 -14.25 25.83
N ALA A 82 -16.95 -14.49 27.05
CA ALA A 82 -17.60 -15.40 27.98
C ALA A 82 -18.91 -14.80 28.49
#